data_AF-A0A7K2PC00-F1
#
_entry.id   AF-A0A7K2PC00-F1
#
_cell.length_a   1.000
_cell.length_b   1.000
_cell.length_c   1.000
_cell.angle_alpha   90.00
_cell.angle_beta   90.00
_cell.angle_gamma   90.00
#
_symmetry.space_group_name_H-M   'P 1'
#
loop_
_entity.id
_entity.type
_entity.pdbx_description
1 polymer ?
#
loop_
_entity_poly.entity_id
_entity_poly.type
_entity_poly.pdbx_seq_one_letter_code
_entity_poly.pdbx_strand_id
1 'polypeptide(L)'
;MSAVRTVLGDVPGEELGVCNAHDHLFFASPRLPGEELRDAAAARAELAAFQERGGGTVVQWTPYGLGRRAADLPVLSRETGVHVVAATGLHQDVHYDQDTVAALRGRAAEVFVAELTRGIGTSGVRAGLIKVAGGFHALDAHARWTMSAAAEAHHATGAPIAVHLELGTGALDVLELLCGELGVPSHRVILGHLNRSPDPVTHRQAAGSGCWLAFDGPSRGNHATDWRMPDAVRDLAEAGFGD
;
A
#
# COMPACT_ATOMS: atom_id res chain seq x y z
N MET A 1 -14.74 -17.00 5.03
CA MET A 1 -14.63 -15.54 5.17
C MET A 1 -13.14 -15.21 5.27
N SER A 2 -12.63 -14.32 4.41
CA SER A 2 -11.20 -13.98 4.41
C SER A 2 -10.89 -13.05 5.57
N ALA A 3 -9.93 -13.45 6.41
CA ALA A 3 -9.47 -12.61 7.51
C ALA A 3 -8.48 -11.55 7.00
N VAL A 4 -8.57 -10.35 7.58
CA VAL A 4 -7.68 -9.21 7.34
C VAL A 4 -6.84 -9.00 8.58
N ARG A 5 -5.52 -8.97 8.40
CA ARG A 5 -4.57 -8.83 9.49
C ARG A 5 -4.40 -7.37 9.88
N THR A 6 -4.97 -6.99 11.02
CA THR A 6 -4.76 -5.67 11.64
C THR A 6 -3.62 -5.74 12.66
N VAL A 7 -3.19 -4.57 13.14
CA VAL A 7 -2.17 -4.46 14.19
C VAL A 7 -2.63 -5.00 15.55
N LEU A 8 -3.93 -5.25 15.74
CA LEU A 8 -4.51 -5.84 16.95
C LEU A 8 -4.87 -7.32 16.80
N GLY A 9 -4.74 -7.89 15.60
CA GLY A 9 -5.13 -9.26 15.30
C GLY A 9 -5.87 -9.37 13.97
N ASP A 10 -6.16 -10.60 13.58
CA ASP A 10 -6.90 -10.88 12.36
C ASP A 10 -8.40 -10.64 12.63
N VAL A 11 -9.07 -9.87 11.78
CA VAL A 11 -10.52 -9.60 11.83
C VAL A 11 -11.19 -10.06 10.53
N PRO A 12 -12.47 -10.45 10.54
CA PRO A 12 -13.21 -10.70 9.31
C PRO A 12 -13.27 -9.47 8.40
N GLY A 13 -13.25 -9.67 7.08
CA GLY A 13 -13.28 -8.56 6.12
C GLY A 13 -14.53 -7.69 6.22
N GLU A 14 -15.66 -8.29 6.60
CA GLU A 14 -16.93 -7.59 6.85
C GLU A 14 -16.90 -6.64 8.07
N GLU A 15 -15.92 -6.80 8.97
CA GLU A 15 -15.75 -5.92 10.15
C GLU A 15 -14.91 -4.67 9.84
N LEU A 16 -14.35 -4.54 8.62
CA LEU A 16 -13.52 -3.38 8.29
C LEU A 16 -14.27 -2.05 8.21
N GLY A 17 -15.59 -2.07 7.98
CA GLY A 17 -16.41 -0.87 7.78
C GLY A 17 -15.94 -0.02 6.60
N VAL A 18 -16.10 1.30 6.70
CA VAL A 18 -15.54 2.23 5.69
C VAL A 18 -14.02 2.20 5.78
N CYS A 19 -13.37 1.66 4.74
CA CYS A 19 -11.94 1.42 4.71
C CYS A 19 -11.23 2.47 3.85
N ASN A 20 -10.32 3.23 4.45
CA ASN A 20 -9.30 3.97 3.71
C ASN A 20 -8.19 2.99 3.32
N ALA A 21 -8.21 2.56 2.07
CA ALA A 21 -7.35 1.51 1.55
C ALA A 21 -5.88 1.94 1.37
N HIS A 22 -5.56 3.23 1.48
CA HIS A 22 -4.21 3.75 1.32
C HIS A 22 -4.01 5.08 2.08
N ASP A 23 -3.25 5.04 3.17
CA ASP A 23 -2.82 6.26 3.88
C ASP A 23 -1.47 6.07 4.60
N HIS A 24 -1.00 7.14 5.24
CA HIS A 24 0.23 7.20 6.02
C HIS A 24 0.00 7.92 7.37
N LEU A 25 -0.09 7.15 8.44
CA LEU A 25 -0.05 7.69 9.82
C LEU A 25 1.36 8.17 10.20
N PHE A 26 2.37 7.45 9.72
CA PHE A 26 3.77 7.77 9.91
C PHE A 26 4.53 7.56 8.62
N PHE A 27 5.47 8.45 8.31
CA PHE A 27 6.27 8.38 7.10
C PHE A 27 7.51 9.25 7.25
N ALA A 28 8.65 8.76 6.81
CA ALA A 28 9.88 9.54 6.70
C ALA A 28 10.66 9.05 5.49
N SER A 29 11.15 9.98 4.68
CA SER A 29 12.01 9.67 3.55
C SER A 29 13.12 10.71 3.41
N PRO A 30 14.38 10.30 3.11
CA PRO A 30 15.46 11.22 2.77
C PRO A 30 15.15 12.16 1.59
N ARG A 31 14.16 11.83 0.74
CA ARG A 31 13.72 12.70 -0.37
C ARG A 31 12.81 13.84 0.02
N LEU A 32 12.18 13.75 1.17
CA LEU A 32 11.15 14.68 1.63
C LEU A 32 11.55 15.27 2.99
N PRO A 33 12.72 15.93 3.08
CA PRO A 33 13.20 16.50 4.34
C PRO A 33 12.24 17.59 4.82
N GLY A 34 11.76 17.46 6.06
CA GLY A 34 10.81 18.40 6.67
C GLY A 34 9.34 18.06 6.44
N GLU A 35 9.03 17.01 5.67
CA GLU A 35 7.67 16.53 5.45
C GLU A 35 7.36 15.23 6.22
N GLU A 36 8.18 14.89 7.21
CA GLU A 36 8.02 13.63 7.94
C GLU A 36 6.77 13.63 8.84
N LEU A 37 6.02 12.54 8.76
CA LEU A 37 4.90 12.25 9.66
C LEU A 37 5.45 11.43 10.83
N ARG A 38 5.77 12.12 11.92
CA ARG A 38 6.36 11.51 13.13
C ARG A 38 5.56 11.79 14.39
N ASP A 39 4.48 12.56 14.33
CA ASP A 39 3.73 12.93 15.53
C ASP A 39 2.59 11.93 15.81
N ALA A 40 2.70 11.20 16.92
CA ALA A 40 1.69 10.23 17.33
C ALA A 40 0.39 10.90 17.79
N ALA A 41 0.45 12.10 18.37
CA ALA A 41 -0.75 12.84 18.76
C ALA A 41 -1.51 13.34 17.51
N ALA A 42 -0.77 13.79 16.48
CA ALA A 42 -1.38 14.13 15.19
C ALA A 42 -2.01 12.90 14.52
N ALA A 43 -1.30 11.77 14.45
CA ALA A 43 -1.84 10.53 13.90
C ALA A 43 -3.10 10.06 14.64
N ARG A 44 -3.13 10.17 15.98
CA ARG A 44 -4.33 9.90 16.79
C ARG A 44 -5.49 10.82 16.44
N ALA A 45 -5.23 12.13 16.31
CA ALA A 45 -6.25 13.11 15.99
C ALA A 45 -6.89 12.85 14.62
N GLU A 46 -6.09 12.53 13.60
CA GLU A 46 -6.58 12.19 12.26
C GLU A 46 -7.43 10.90 12.28
N LEU A 47 -6.98 9.87 13.00
CA LEU A 47 -7.75 8.63 13.15
C LEU A 47 -9.09 8.87 13.88
N ALA A 48 -9.09 9.69 14.93
CA ALA A 48 -10.33 10.05 15.64
C ALA A 48 -11.28 10.83 14.73
N ALA A 49 -10.77 11.81 13.98
CA ALA A 49 -11.57 12.56 13.02
C ALA A 49 -12.14 11.66 11.91
N PHE A 50 -11.37 10.68 11.42
CA PHE A 50 -11.85 9.67 10.47
C PHE A 50 -12.97 8.81 11.07
N GLN A 51 -12.79 8.34 12.31
CA GLN A 51 -13.80 7.56 13.03
C GLN A 51 -15.10 8.33 13.24
N GLU A 52 -15.02 9.61 13.64
CA GLU A 52 -16.18 10.50 13.81
C GLU A 52 -16.99 10.66 12.52
N ARG A 53 -16.38 10.44 11.35
CA ARG A 53 -17.03 10.44 10.03
C ARG A 53 -17.51 9.06 9.58
N GLY A 54 -17.45 8.06 10.44
CA GLY A 54 -17.86 6.67 10.16
C GLY A 54 -16.75 5.79 9.59
N GLY A 55 -15.50 6.26 9.60
CA GLY A 55 -14.33 5.47 9.22
C GLY A 55 -14.10 4.27 10.14
N GLY A 56 -13.90 3.08 9.55
CA GLY A 56 -13.68 1.83 10.28
C GLY A 56 -12.24 1.35 10.24
N THR A 57 -11.58 1.46 9.08
CA THR A 57 -10.22 0.93 8.88
C THR A 57 -9.33 1.90 8.11
N VAL A 58 -8.06 1.99 8.50
CA VAL A 58 -6.99 2.65 7.72
C VAL A 58 -5.90 1.64 7.41
N VAL A 59 -5.51 1.58 6.14
CA VAL A 59 -4.39 0.76 5.68
C VAL A 59 -3.16 1.65 5.54
N GLN A 60 -2.23 1.53 6.49
CA GLN A 60 -1.01 2.33 6.54
C GLN A 60 0.07 1.72 5.63
N TRP A 61 0.27 2.32 4.46
CA TRP A 61 1.16 1.80 3.41
C TRP A 61 2.64 2.08 3.64
N THR A 62 3.05 2.62 4.79
CA THR A 62 4.46 2.93 5.06
C THR A 62 5.30 1.65 5.19
N PRO A 63 6.23 1.40 4.25
CA PRO A 63 6.99 0.15 4.18
C PRO A 63 8.22 0.17 5.10
N TYR A 64 9.05 -0.87 4.99
CA TYR A 64 10.33 -0.97 5.69
C TYR A 64 11.19 0.28 5.45
N GLY A 65 11.90 0.71 6.49
CA GLY A 65 12.89 1.80 6.44
C GLY A 65 12.31 3.22 6.39
N LEU A 66 11.01 3.41 6.16
CA LEU A 66 10.41 4.74 5.95
C LEU A 66 9.66 5.28 7.18
N GLY A 67 10.17 5.01 8.39
CA GLY A 67 9.61 5.60 9.61
C GLY A 67 8.21 5.09 10.00
N ARG A 68 7.84 3.86 9.63
CA ARG A 68 6.50 3.26 9.86
C ARG A 68 6.04 3.10 11.32
N ARG A 69 6.89 3.36 12.32
CA ARG A 69 6.56 3.42 13.76
C ARG A 69 5.61 2.30 14.26
N ALA A 70 5.87 1.05 13.86
CA ALA A 70 4.94 -0.06 14.06
C ALA A 70 4.50 -0.30 15.52
N ALA A 71 5.35 0.02 16.50
CA ALA A 71 5.03 -0.14 17.92
C ALA A 71 3.94 0.82 18.43
N ASP A 72 3.72 1.95 17.74
CA ASP A 72 2.71 2.94 18.14
C ASP A 72 1.30 2.58 17.63
N LEU A 73 1.21 1.82 16.55
CA LEU A 73 -0.07 1.53 15.86
C LEU A 73 -1.10 0.79 16.71
N PRO A 74 -0.74 -0.22 17.54
CA PRO A 74 -1.71 -0.88 18.42
C PRO A 74 -2.35 0.06 19.42
N VAL A 75 -1.58 0.99 19.98
CA VAL A 75 -2.11 1.98 20.95
C VAL A 75 -3.08 2.90 20.23
N LEU A 76 -2.68 3.46 19.09
CA LEU A 76 -3.55 4.33 18.29
C LEU A 76 -4.86 3.63 17.89
N SER A 77 -4.77 2.41 17.38
CA SER A 77 -5.95 1.62 16.98
C SER A 77 -6.91 1.36 18.14
N ARG A 78 -6.39 1.05 19.35
CA ARG A 78 -7.23 0.87 20.55
C ARG A 78 -7.89 2.17 21.01
N GLU A 79 -7.14 3.27 20.98
CA GLU A 79 -7.61 4.56 21.50
C GLU A 79 -8.67 5.22 20.62
N THR A 80 -8.60 4.99 19.31
CA THR A 80 -9.56 5.57 18.35
C THR A 80 -10.67 4.61 17.93
N GLY A 81 -10.49 3.31 18.16
CA GLY A 81 -11.42 2.27 17.68
C GLY A 81 -11.32 2.00 16.18
N VAL A 82 -10.37 2.62 15.47
CA VAL A 82 -10.11 2.40 14.05
C VAL A 82 -9.18 1.20 13.89
N HIS A 83 -9.54 0.24 13.05
CA HIS A 83 -8.63 -0.82 12.67
C HIS A 83 -7.48 -0.26 11.84
N VAL A 84 -6.25 -0.66 12.17
CA VAL A 84 -5.06 -0.28 11.41
C VAL A 84 -4.43 -1.52 10.79
N VAL A 85 -4.17 -1.49 9.49
CA VAL A 85 -3.40 -2.52 8.78
C VAL A 85 -2.01 -1.97 8.47
N ALA A 86 -0.95 -2.67 8.91
CA ALA A 86 0.43 -2.27 8.66
C ALA A 86 1.01 -2.93 7.41
N ALA A 87 1.97 -2.25 6.75
CA ALA A 87 2.68 -2.77 5.58
C ALA A 87 4.10 -3.28 5.91
N THR A 88 4.48 -4.36 5.24
CA THR A 88 5.89 -4.69 4.96
C THR A 88 6.27 -4.19 3.56
N GLY A 89 7.39 -4.63 3.00
CA GLY A 89 7.81 -4.29 1.64
C GLY A 89 8.78 -3.11 1.58
N LEU A 90 8.91 -2.51 0.39
CA LEU A 90 9.82 -1.40 0.08
C LEU A 90 9.21 -0.42 -0.93
N HIS A 91 9.60 0.85 -0.86
CA HIS A 91 9.26 1.86 -1.86
C HIS A 91 10.32 1.89 -2.99
N GLN A 92 10.37 2.97 -3.77
CA GLN A 92 11.37 3.19 -4.82
C GLN A 92 12.74 3.42 -4.17
N ASP A 93 13.80 3.03 -4.87
CA ASP A 93 15.19 3.12 -4.41
C ASP A 93 15.54 4.53 -3.90
N VAL A 94 15.01 5.54 -4.59
CA VAL A 94 15.27 6.94 -4.31
C VAL A 94 14.86 7.38 -2.90
N HIS A 95 13.97 6.65 -2.22
CA HIS A 95 13.52 6.91 -0.85
C HIS A 95 14.41 6.31 0.24
N TYR A 96 15.53 5.67 -0.11
CA TYR A 96 16.40 4.96 0.82
C TYR A 96 17.83 5.46 0.77
N ASP A 97 18.54 5.34 1.90
CA ASP A 97 20.01 5.31 1.87
C ASP A 97 20.51 3.94 1.34
N GLN A 98 21.74 3.94 0.85
CA GLN A 98 22.32 2.75 0.23
C GLN A 98 22.52 1.60 1.21
N ASP A 99 22.80 1.89 2.48
CA ASP A 99 23.02 0.88 3.52
C ASP A 99 21.74 0.11 3.82
N THR A 100 20.60 0.79 3.87
CA THR A 100 19.27 0.21 4.07
C THR A 100 18.93 -0.77 2.95
N VAL A 101 19.14 -0.37 1.69
CA VAL A 101 18.89 -1.24 0.54
C VAL A 101 19.86 -2.42 0.52
N ALA A 102 21.15 -2.17 0.77
CA ALA A 102 22.18 -3.20 0.79
C ALA A 102 21.90 -4.28 1.85
N ALA A 103 21.41 -3.89 3.04
CA ALA A 103 21.05 -4.81 4.11
C ALA A 103 19.91 -5.79 3.74
N LEU A 104 19.07 -5.43 2.76
CA LEU A 104 17.96 -6.26 2.29
C LEU A 104 18.28 -7.07 1.03
N ARG A 105 19.36 -6.74 0.31
CA ARG A 105 19.77 -7.49 -0.89
C ARG A 105 19.96 -8.97 -0.55
N GLY A 106 19.35 -9.84 -1.35
CA GLY A 106 19.38 -11.29 -1.16
C GLY A 106 18.48 -11.84 -0.04
N ARG A 107 17.78 -10.99 0.72
CA ARG A 107 16.92 -11.44 1.83
C ARG A 107 15.60 -10.69 2.00
N ALA A 108 15.24 -9.81 1.08
CA ALA A 108 14.02 -9.02 1.17
C ALA A 108 12.76 -9.89 1.36
N ALA A 109 12.62 -10.99 0.61
CA ALA A 109 11.48 -11.91 0.77
C ALA A 109 11.43 -12.54 2.17
N GLU A 110 12.57 -12.99 2.71
CA GLU A 110 12.67 -13.52 4.08
C GLU A 110 12.18 -12.50 5.11
N VAL A 111 12.61 -11.24 4.96
CA VAL A 111 12.20 -10.14 5.84
C VAL A 111 10.69 -9.90 5.72
N PHE A 112 10.14 -9.82 4.51
CA PHE A 112 8.70 -9.60 4.31
C PHE A 112 7.87 -10.73 4.93
N VAL A 113 8.26 -11.98 4.70
CA VAL A 113 7.61 -13.15 5.32
C VAL A 113 7.71 -13.09 6.84
N ALA A 114 8.87 -12.70 7.40
CA ALA A 114 9.05 -12.54 8.84
C ALA A 114 8.08 -11.51 9.42
N GLU A 115 7.93 -10.35 8.77
CA GLU A 115 7.05 -9.28 9.22
C GLU A 115 5.57 -9.64 9.11
N LEU A 116 5.20 -10.42 8.09
CA LEU A 116 3.85 -10.92 7.92
C LEU A 116 3.49 -12.01 8.95
N THR A 117 4.44 -12.86 9.33
CA THR A 117 4.15 -14.08 10.12
C THR A 117 4.53 -13.97 11.60
N ARG A 118 5.61 -13.26 11.93
CA ARG A 118 6.20 -13.16 13.27
C ARG A 118 6.09 -11.75 13.86
N GLY A 119 6.28 -10.71 13.04
CA GLY A 119 6.13 -9.32 13.46
C GLY A 119 7.22 -8.40 12.92
N ILE A 120 6.95 -7.10 12.96
CA ILE A 120 7.81 -6.03 12.46
C ILE A 120 8.85 -5.67 13.52
N GLY A 121 10.12 -5.98 13.25
CA GLY A 121 11.22 -5.74 14.20
C GLY A 121 10.92 -6.37 15.56
N THR A 122 11.00 -5.57 16.63
CA THR A 122 10.72 -6.01 18.01
C THR A 122 9.31 -5.65 18.49
N SER A 123 8.45 -5.07 17.65
CA SER A 123 7.12 -4.60 18.08
C SER A 123 6.11 -5.73 18.30
N GLY A 124 6.35 -6.90 17.69
CA GLY A 124 5.38 -8.00 17.63
C GLY A 124 4.18 -7.74 16.71
N VAL A 125 4.06 -6.54 16.13
CA VAL A 125 2.98 -6.19 15.19
C VAL A 125 3.24 -6.84 13.86
N ARG A 126 2.29 -7.65 13.37
CA ARG A 126 2.40 -8.29 12.06
C ARG A 126 1.83 -7.39 10.97
N ALA A 127 2.52 -7.33 9.83
CA ALA A 127 1.99 -6.66 8.64
C ALA A 127 0.80 -7.45 8.07
N GLY A 128 -0.13 -6.74 7.41
CA GLY A 128 -1.27 -7.33 6.71
C GLY A 128 -1.17 -7.27 5.19
N LEU A 129 -0.20 -6.54 4.64
CA LEU A 129 0.06 -6.46 3.20
C LEU A 129 1.54 -6.17 2.90
N ILE A 130 1.92 -6.34 1.64
CA ILE A 130 3.25 -6.04 1.12
C ILE A 130 3.16 -4.79 0.23
N LYS A 131 3.89 -3.73 0.56
CA LYS A 131 3.97 -2.52 -0.27
C LYS A 131 5.20 -2.58 -1.18
N VAL A 132 5.01 -2.37 -2.48
CA VAL A 132 6.08 -2.18 -3.48
C VAL A 132 5.84 -0.93 -4.32
N ALA A 133 6.79 -0.57 -5.20
CA ALA A 133 6.67 0.59 -6.05
C ALA A 133 7.24 0.38 -7.45
N GLY A 134 6.51 0.85 -8.47
CA GLY A 134 6.99 1.02 -9.84
C GLY A 134 7.62 2.41 -10.06
N GLY A 135 8.39 2.55 -11.14
CA GLY A 135 8.94 3.82 -11.59
C GLY A 135 8.00 4.54 -12.56
N PHE A 136 8.42 5.73 -13.03
CA PHE A 136 7.67 6.49 -14.03
C PHE A 136 7.76 5.80 -15.40
N HIS A 137 6.61 5.35 -15.92
CA HIS A 137 6.43 4.60 -17.17
C HIS A 137 7.23 3.29 -17.31
N ALA A 138 7.94 2.83 -16.27
CA ALA A 138 8.80 1.67 -16.38
C ALA A 138 9.08 0.99 -15.04
N LEU A 139 9.50 -0.27 -15.13
CA LEU A 139 10.04 -1.05 -14.01
C LEU A 139 11.57 -1.11 -14.11
N ASP A 140 12.23 -0.34 -13.26
CA ASP A 140 13.68 -0.40 -13.13
C ASP A 140 14.15 -1.67 -12.38
N ALA A 141 15.47 -1.82 -12.24
CA ALA A 141 16.06 -2.99 -11.57
C ALA A 141 15.65 -3.11 -10.09
N HIS A 142 15.37 -2.00 -9.41
CA HIS A 142 14.92 -2.00 -8.03
C HIS A 142 13.46 -2.41 -7.92
N ALA A 143 12.58 -1.88 -8.77
CA ALA A 143 11.18 -2.26 -8.86
C ALA A 143 11.04 -3.75 -9.17
N ARG A 144 11.77 -4.28 -10.16
CA ARG A 144 11.77 -5.71 -10.49
C ARG A 144 12.22 -6.57 -9.30
N TRP A 145 13.34 -6.21 -8.66
CA TRP A 145 13.84 -6.93 -7.49
C TRP A 145 12.84 -6.94 -6.32
N THR A 146 12.28 -5.78 -5.97
CA THR A 146 11.33 -5.66 -4.85
C THR A 146 10.01 -6.37 -5.14
N MET A 147 9.52 -6.32 -6.38
CA MET A 147 8.32 -7.04 -6.82
C MET A 147 8.52 -8.56 -6.83
N SER A 148 9.69 -9.07 -7.24
CA SER A 148 10.02 -10.50 -7.11
C SER A 148 10.01 -10.93 -5.64
N ALA A 149 10.64 -10.16 -4.75
CA ALA A 149 10.61 -10.46 -3.32
C ALA A 149 9.19 -10.40 -2.72
N ALA A 150 8.35 -9.47 -3.20
CA ALA A 150 6.95 -9.38 -2.79
C ALA A 150 6.12 -10.58 -3.30
N ALA A 151 6.35 -11.04 -4.52
CA ALA A 151 5.69 -12.23 -5.05
C ALA A 151 6.08 -13.50 -4.26
N GLU A 152 7.36 -13.67 -3.93
CA GLU A 152 7.82 -14.77 -3.07
C GLU A 152 7.12 -14.73 -1.70
N ALA A 153 7.06 -13.55 -1.07
CA ALA A 153 6.39 -13.39 0.21
C ALA A 153 4.87 -13.60 0.12
N HIS A 154 4.24 -13.18 -0.98
CA HIS A 154 2.84 -13.46 -1.28
C HIS A 154 2.60 -14.96 -1.35
N HIS A 155 3.37 -15.70 -2.16
CA HIS A 155 3.21 -17.15 -2.30
C HIS A 155 3.40 -17.90 -0.98
N ALA A 156 4.29 -17.41 -0.11
CA ALA A 156 4.53 -18.00 1.20
C ALA A 156 3.42 -17.71 2.24
N THR A 157 2.61 -16.65 2.07
CA THR A 157 1.75 -16.14 3.14
C THR A 157 0.30 -15.84 2.75
N GLY A 158 0.02 -15.70 1.45
CA GLY A 158 -1.25 -15.21 0.89
C GLY A 158 -1.49 -13.70 1.05
N ALA A 159 -0.53 -12.93 1.56
CA ALA A 159 -0.70 -11.50 1.82
C ALA A 159 -0.82 -10.69 0.51
N PRO A 160 -1.77 -9.74 0.38
CA PRO A 160 -1.92 -8.94 -0.83
C PRO A 160 -0.71 -8.02 -1.07
N ILE A 161 -0.50 -7.66 -2.33
CA ILE A 161 0.56 -6.75 -2.78
C ILE A 161 -0.05 -5.42 -3.20
N ALA A 162 0.32 -4.35 -2.51
CA ALA A 162 -0.03 -2.98 -2.86
C ALA A 162 1.12 -2.31 -3.62
N VAL A 163 0.83 -1.67 -4.74
CA VAL A 163 1.85 -1.07 -5.63
C VAL A 163 1.67 0.43 -5.71
N HIS A 164 2.72 1.18 -5.37
CA HIS A 164 2.83 2.60 -5.73
C HIS A 164 3.12 2.71 -7.22
N LEU A 165 2.29 3.42 -7.97
CA LEU A 165 2.56 3.75 -9.35
C LEU A 165 3.02 5.21 -9.43
N GLU A 166 4.24 5.43 -9.88
CA GLU A 166 4.78 6.78 -10.03
C GLU A 166 3.95 7.56 -11.04
N LEU A 167 3.32 8.63 -10.58
CA LEU A 167 2.36 9.43 -11.36
C LEU A 167 1.24 8.60 -12.02
N GLY A 168 0.90 7.43 -11.45
CA GLY A 168 -0.15 6.55 -11.97
C GLY A 168 0.24 5.76 -13.23
N THR A 169 1.52 5.69 -13.58
CA THR A 169 2.01 5.06 -14.81
C THR A 169 2.56 3.65 -14.60
N GLY A 170 2.72 2.86 -15.67
CA GLY A 170 3.33 1.52 -15.61
C GLY A 170 2.42 0.40 -15.09
N ALA A 171 1.11 0.65 -14.97
CA ALA A 171 0.14 -0.31 -14.43
C ALA A 171 0.17 -1.68 -15.13
N LEU A 172 0.21 -1.69 -16.47
CA LEU A 172 0.20 -2.93 -17.24
C LEU A 172 1.54 -3.69 -17.13
N ASP A 173 2.67 -2.99 -17.06
CA ASP A 173 3.98 -3.63 -16.84
C ASP A 173 4.06 -4.27 -15.45
N VAL A 174 3.46 -3.63 -14.44
CA VAL A 174 3.34 -4.18 -13.09
C VAL A 174 2.50 -5.45 -13.09
N LEU A 175 1.37 -5.45 -13.79
CA LEU A 175 0.50 -6.62 -13.89
C LEU A 175 1.16 -7.75 -14.66
N GLU A 176 1.86 -7.46 -15.76
CA GLU A 176 2.62 -8.45 -16.51
C GLU A 176 3.71 -9.08 -15.62
N LEU A 177 4.49 -8.28 -14.91
CA LEU A 177 5.52 -8.82 -14.02
C LEU A 177 4.91 -9.64 -12.86
N LEU A 178 4.00 -9.06 -12.08
CA LEU A 178 3.47 -9.72 -10.88
C LEU A 178 2.58 -10.92 -11.23
N CYS A 179 1.69 -10.77 -12.20
CA CYS A 179 0.67 -11.78 -12.51
C CYS A 179 1.13 -12.72 -13.62
N GLY A 180 1.69 -12.18 -14.71
CA GLY A 180 2.14 -12.96 -15.88
C GLY A 180 3.41 -13.74 -15.61
N GLU A 181 4.48 -13.07 -15.18
CA GLU A 181 5.80 -13.67 -14.96
C GLU A 181 5.90 -14.37 -13.59
N LEU A 182 5.43 -13.73 -12.52
CA LEU A 182 5.62 -14.19 -11.13
C LEU A 182 4.42 -14.94 -10.54
N GLY A 183 3.32 -15.06 -11.29
CA GLY A 183 2.18 -15.90 -10.96
C GLY A 183 1.34 -15.44 -9.75
N VAL A 184 1.43 -14.18 -9.34
CA VAL A 184 0.55 -13.62 -8.30
C VAL A 184 -0.86 -13.48 -8.88
N PRO A 185 -1.90 -14.02 -8.22
CA PRO A 185 -3.28 -13.83 -8.69
C PRO A 185 -3.65 -12.34 -8.72
N SER A 186 -4.19 -11.84 -9.82
CA SER A 186 -4.51 -10.41 -10.01
C SER A 186 -5.39 -9.84 -8.91
N HIS A 187 -6.39 -10.59 -8.42
CA HIS A 187 -7.25 -10.19 -7.28
C HIS A 187 -6.51 -10.00 -5.94
N ARG A 188 -5.20 -10.26 -5.90
CA ARG A 188 -4.30 -10.00 -4.76
C ARG A 188 -3.39 -8.80 -4.97
N VAL A 189 -3.50 -8.12 -6.11
CA VAL A 189 -2.73 -6.92 -6.45
C VAL A 189 -3.62 -5.69 -6.35
N ILE A 190 -3.12 -4.64 -5.68
CA ILE A 190 -3.76 -3.34 -5.54
C ILE A 190 -2.85 -2.29 -6.20
N LEU A 191 -3.36 -1.55 -7.17
CA LEU A 191 -2.64 -0.51 -7.89
C LEU A 191 -3.04 0.87 -7.35
N GLY A 192 -2.13 1.55 -6.66
CA GLY A 192 -2.36 2.91 -6.13
C GLY A 192 -2.08 4.01 -7.15
N HIS A 193 -2.60 5.21 -6.89
CA HIS A 193 -2.34 6.43 -7.66
C HIS A 193 -2.75 6.40 -9.13
N LEU A 194 -3.59 5.45 -9.56
CA LEU A 194 -3.98 5.30 -10.97
C LEU A 194 -4.61 6.58 -11.55
N ASN A 195 -5.33 7.32 -10.70
CA ASN A 195 -5.96 8.60 -11.04
C ASN A 195 -4.98 9.70 -11.42
N ARG A 196 -3.70 9.57 -11.07
CA ARG A 196 -2.66 10.54 -11.44
C ARG A 196 -2.34 10.49 -12.94
N SER A 197 -2.61 9.37 -13.60
CA SER A 197 -2.61 9.21 -15.05
C SER A 197 -4.03 8.82 -15.52
N PRO A 198 -4.93 9.80 -15.75
CA PRO A 198 -6.35 9.57 -16.04
C PRO A 198 -6.55 9.12 -17.49
N ASP A 199 -6.11 7.91 -17.80
CA ASP A 199 -6.28 7.22 -19.07
C ASP A 199 -7.31 6.09 -18.92
N PRO A 200 -8.56 6.30 -19.39
CA PRO A 200 -9.63 5.31 -19.30
C PRO A 200 -9.29 3.96 -19.97
N VAL A 201 -8.45 3.96 -21.02
CA VAL A 201 -8.08 2.71 -21.71
C VAL A 201 -7.22 1.86 -20.78
N THR A 202 -6.15 2.44 -20.23
CA THR A 202 -5.27 1.77 -19.28
C THR A 202 -6.03 1.34 -18.02
N HIS A 203 -6.91 2.19 -17.48
CA HIS A 203 -7.70 1.87 -16.28
C HIS A 203 -8.61 0.66 -16.49
N ARG A 204 -9.35 0.62 -17.62
CA ARG A 204 -10.22 -0.51 -17.96
C ARG A 204 -9.43 -1.80 -18.24
N GLN A 205 -8.26 -1.71 -18.87
CA GLN A 205 -7.39 -2.86 -19.06
C GLN A 205 -6.87 -3.41 -17.73
N ALA A 206 -6.46 -2.53 -16.81
CA ALA A 206 -6.04 -2.92 -15.48
C ALA A 206 -7.20 -3.56 -14.69
N ALA A 207 -8.39 -2.95 -14.69
CA ALA A 207 -9.59 -3.51 -14.06
C ALA A 207 -9.98 -4.87 -14.67
N GLY A 208 -9.92 -5.00 -16.01
CA GLY A 208 -10.19 -6.24 -16.73
C GLY A 208 -9.26 -7.40 -16.39
N SER A 209 -8.09 -7.15 -15.79
CA SER A 209 -7.22 -8.20 -15.26
C SER A 209 -7.76 -8.84 -13.97
N GLY A 210 -8.69 -8.18 -13.27
CA GLY A 210 -9.21 -8.57 -11.96
C GLY A 210 -8.39 -8.04 -10.78
N CYS A 211 -7.47 -7.09 -11.00
CA CYS A 211 -6.78 -6.38 -9.91
C CYS A 211 -7.63 -5.27 -9.29
N TRP A 212 -7.24 -4.82 -8.10
CA TRP A 212 -7.89 -3.70 -7.43
C TRP A 212 -7.23 -2.37 -7.81
N LEU A 213 -8.04 -1.35 -8.06
CA LEU A 213 -7.56 0.00 -8.37
C LEU A 213 -7.83 0.92 -7.18
N ALA A 214 -6.77 1.36 -6.50
CA ALA A 214 -6.85 2.32 -5.40
C ALA A 214 -6.67 3.74 -5.94
N PHE A 215 -7.79 4.48 -5.98
CA PHE A 215 -7.84 5.89 -6.35
C PHE A 215 -7.65 6.74 -5.10
N ASP A 216 -6.73 7.70 -5.15
CA ASP A 216 -6.38 8.55 -4.01
C ASP A 216 -6.70 10.03 -4.29
N GLY A 217 -6.85 10.82 -3.23
CA GLY A 217 -6.98 12.27 -3.30
C GLY A 217 -8.26 12.80 -2.64
N PRO A 218 -8.41 14.14 -2.52
CA PRO A 218 -7.48 15.19 -2.96
C PRO A 218 -6.12 15.06 -2.28
N SER A 219 -5.04 15.11 -3.06
CA SER A 219 -3.69 14.98 -2.51
C SER A 219 -3.24 16.28 -1.87
N ARG A 220 -2.41 16.20 -0.83
CA ARG A 220 -1.77 17.38 -0.23
C ARG A 220 -0.97 18.19 -1.25
N GLY A 221 -0.42 17.54 -2.27
CA GLY A 221 0.34 18.17 -3.36
C GLY A 221 -0.52 18.84 -4.43
N ASN A 222 -1.86 18.74 -4.36
CA ASN A 222 -2.78 19.21 -5.39
C ASN A 222 -2.37 18.74 -6.80
N HIS A 223 -2.17 17.43 -6.97
CA HIS A 223 -1.83 16.89 -8.28
C HIS A 223 -2.83 17.37 -9.33
N ALA A 224 -2.31 17.77 -10.50
CA ALA A 224 -3.09 18.42 -11.55
C ALA A 224 -4.25 17.57 -12.11
N THR A 225 -4.28 16.29 -11.76
CA THR A 225 -5.27 15.30 -12.19
C THR A 225 -6.21 14.84 -11.07
N ASP A 226 -6.04 15.28 -9.83
CA ASP A 226 -6.91 14.87 -8.70
C ASP A 226 -8.38 15.18 -8.97
N TRP A 227 -8.68 16.33 -9.57
CA TRP A 227 -10.05 16.73 -9.92
C TRP A 227 -10.71 15.82 -10.97
N ARG A 228 -9.93 15.02 -11.71
CA ARG A 228 -10.44 14.05 -12.70
C ARG A 228 -10.83 12.71 -12.08
N MET A 229 -10.46 12.47 -10.82
CA MET A 229 -10.73 11.20 -10.15
C MET A 229 -12.22 10.78 -10.21
N PRO A 230 -13.21 11.66 -9.92
CA PRO A 230 -14.61 11.27 -9.97
C PRO A 230 -15.06 10.80 -11.37
N ASP A 231 -14.56 11.43 -12.44
CA ASP A 231 -14.88 11.04 -13.81
C ASP A 231 -14.26 9.68 -14.18
N ALA A 232 -13.04 9.39 -13.71
CA ALA A 232 -12.38 8.11 -13.93
C ALA A 232 -13.09 6.96 -13.20
N VAL A 233 -13.53 7.19 -11.95
CA VAL A 233 -14.32 6.21 -11.19
C VAL A 233 -15.69 5.97 -11.85
N ARG A 234 -16.36 7.02 -12.32
CA ARG A 234 -17.61 6.89 -13.08
C ARG A 234 -17.42 6.05 -14.34
N ASP A 235 -16.36 6.32 -15.11
CA ASP A 235 -16.05 5.61 -16.35
C ASP A 235 -15.83 4.10 -16.12
N LEU A 236 -15.15 3.73 -15.03
CA LEU A 236 -14.95 2.33 -14.62
C LEU A 236 -16.27 1.67 -14.20
N ALA A 237 -17.08 2.34 -13.39
CA ALA A 237 -18.37 1.83 -12.95
C ALA A 237 -19.33 1.59 -14.14
N GLU A 238 -19.41 2.55 -15.07
CA GLU A 238 -20.20 2.44 -16.31
C GLU A 238 -19.68 1.33 -17.23
N ALA A 239 -18.38 1.02 -17.19
CA ALA A 239 -17.77 -0.09 -17.91
C ALA A 239 -17.93 -1.45 -17.22
N GLY A 240 -18.59 -1.52 -16.07
CA GLY A 240 -18.85 -2.78 -15.33
C GLY A 240 -17.78 -3.15 -14.31
N PHE A 241 -16.91 -2.21 -13.91
CA PHE A 241 -15.85 -2.40 -12.92
C PHE A 241 -16.11 -1.62 -11.63
N GLY A 242 -17.38 -1.54 -11.21
CA GLY A 242 -17.80 -0.76 -10.03
C GLY A 242 -17.78 -1.54 -8.70
N ASP A 243 -17.63 -2.86 -8.76
CA ASP A 243 -17.58 -3.76 -7.58
C ASP A 243 -16.16 -3.98 -7.05
#